data_AF-A0A5A8F4P0-F1
#
_entry.id   AF-A0A5A8F4P0-F1
#
_cell.length_a   1.000
_cell.length_b   1.000
_cell.length_c   1.000
_cell.angle_alpha   90.00
_cell.angle_beta   90.00
_cell.angle_gamma   90.00
#
_symmetry.space_group_name_H-M   'P 1'
#
loop_
_entity.id
_entity.type
_entity.pdbx_description
1 polymer ?
#
loop_
_entity_poly.entity_id
_entity_poly.type
_entity_poly.pdbx_seq_one_letter_code
_entity_poly.pdbx_strand_id
1 'polypeptide(L)'
;MTNEILKALKTAYEAEKEGLRTYLKFAKQTKVAAGKNMFIQLALDEIDHMELIEKFIEQTFEGKPYERVKVPKGRLSKFMPETSDASLQKVDKADLGDEEALKIALEHEKKAYEFYKEKAAKTPNSELKAFFENLAEVEQKHYDIIQAELDTIRNDGFWFDTIEFSVEL
;
A
#
# COMPACT_ATOMS: atom_id res chain seq x y z
N MET A 1 19.62 -17.49 -17.48
CA MET A 1 18.79 -16.77 -16.48
C MET A 1 19.72 -15.84 -15.72
N THR A 2 19.40 -14.55 -15.59
CA THR A 2 20.26 -13.61 -14.84
C THR A 2 19.91 -13.69 -13.34
N ASN A 3 20.92 -13.90 -12.51
CA ASN A 3 20.85 -13.86 -11.03
C ASN A 3 20.06 -12.63 -10.52
N GLU A 4 20.10 -11.54 -11.29
CA GLU A 4 19.37 -10.30 -11.06
C GLU A 4 17.84 -10.42 -10.96
N ILE A 5 17.19 -11.27 -11.77
CA ILE A 5 15.71 -11.41 -11.72
C ILE A 5 15.28 -12.07 -10.41
N LEU A 6 15.96 -13.16 -10.04
CA LEU A 6 15.68 -13.85 -8.78
C LEU A 6 15.97 -12.95 -7.58
N LYS A 7 17.04 -12.15 -7.64
CA LYS A 7 17.35 -11.16 -6.62
C LYS A 7 16.25 -10.10 -6.51
N ALA A 8 15.73 -9.59 -7.63
CA ALA A 8 14.64 -8.62 -7.63
C ALA A 8 13.35 -9.20 -7.01
N LEU A 9 12.97 -10.43 -7.36
CA LEU A 9 11.80 -11.10 -6.79
C LEU A 9 11.96 -11.37 -5.28
N LYS A 10 13.16 -11.75 -4.83
CA LYS A 10 13.44 -11.89 -3.39
C LYS A 10 13.39 -10.56 -2.64
N THR A 11 13.88 -9.49 -3.26
CA THR A 11 13.77 -8.15 -2.69
C THR A 11 12.32 -7.70 -2.60
N ALA A 12 11.52 -7.95 -3.63
CA ALA A 12 10.07 -7.69 -3.62
C ALA A 12 9.40 -8.42 -2.44
N TYR A 13 9.65 -9.73 -2.31
CA TYR A 13 9.07 -10.54 -1.24
C TYR A 13 9.39 -10.01 0.17
N GLU A 14 10.64 -9.62 0.43
CA GLU A 14 11.00 -9.06 1.73
C GLU A 14 10.42 -7.66 1.95
N ALA A 15 10.18 -6.87 0.90
CA ALA A 15 9.47 -5.60 0.99
C ALA A 15 8.00 -5.80 1.40
N GLU A 16 7.26 -6.68 0.74
CA GLU A 16 5.84 -6.97 1.09
C GLU A 16 5.73 -7.51 2.52
N LYS A 17 6.68 -8.35 2.93
CA LYS A 17 6.75 -8.88 4.29
C LYS A 17 7.05 -7.82 5.33
N GLU A 18 7.82 -6.78 4.98
CA GLU A 18 8.03 -5.61 5.83
C GLU A 18 6.75 -4.77 5.91
N GLY A 19 6.07 -4.55 4.78
CA GLY A 19 4.75 -3.90 4.70
C GLY A 19 3.72 -4.59 5.60
N LEU A 20 3.56 -5.90 5.44
CA LEU A 20 2.70 -6.76 6.26
C LEU A 20 2.93 -6.56 7.76
N ARG A 21 4.19 -6.62 8.21
CA ARG A 21 4.54 -6.45 9.63
C ARG A 21 4.19 -5.05 10.11
N THR A 22 4.44 -4.04 9.27
CA THR A 22 4.16 -2.63 9.56
C THR A 22 2.67 -2.40 9.69
N TYR A 23 1.86 -2.90 8.76
CA TYR A 23 0.40 -2.78 8.80
C TYR A 23 -0.22 -3.52 9.98
N LEU A 24 0.22 -4.74 10.30
CA LEU A 24 -0.25 -5.44 11.50
C LEU A 24 0.12 -4.70 12.80
N LYS A 25 1.29 -4.04 12.83
CA LYS A 25 1.70 -3.20 13.96
C LYS A 25 0.76 -1.99 14.09
N PHE A 26 0.47 -1.28 13.00
CA PHE A 26 -0.44 -0.13 13.02
C PHE A 26 -1.87 -0.52 13.37
N ALA A 27 -2.39 -1.61 12.80
CA ALA A 27 -3.70 -2.17 13.16
C ALA A 27 -3.83 -2.52 14.64
N LYS A 28 -2.73 -2.89 15.30
CA LYS A 28 -2.71 -3.16 16.75
C LYS A 28 -2.67 -1.87 17.59
N GLN A 29 -2.06 -0.80 17.08
CA GLN A 29 -1.83 0.44 17.81
C GLN A 29 -2.99 1.43 17.69
N THR A 30 -3.63 1.49 16.52
CA THR A 30 -4.75 2.39 16.27
C THR A 30 -5.96 2.05 17.14
N LYS A 31 -6.63 3.08 17.66
CA LYS A 31 -7.91 2.96 18.38
C LYS A 31 -9.11 3.13 17.46
N VAL A 32 -8.88 3.68 16.27
CA VAL A 32 -9.94 3.93 15.28
C VAL A 32 -10.30 2.61 14.59
N ALA A 33 -11.54 2.16 14.74
CA ALA A 33 -11.99 0.90 14.16
C ALA A 33 -11.85 0.88 12.62
N ALA A 34 -12.13 2.01 11.96
CA ALA A 34 -11.95 2.18 10.52
C ALA A 34 -10.46 2.04 10.12
N GLY A 35 -9.57 2.79 10.76
CA GLY A 35 -8.11 2.68 10.54
C GLY A 35 -7.58 1.27 10.79
N LYS A 36 -8.07 0.59 11.84
CA LYS A 36 -7.72 -0.80 12.12
C LYS A 36 -8.09 -1.73 10.96
N ASN A 37 -9.31 -1.60 10.45
CA ASN A 37 -9.77 -2.43 9.33
C ASN A 37 -8.98 -2.14 8.07
N MET A 38 -8.67 -0.86 7.78
CA MET A 38 -7.84 -0.46 6.64
C MET A 38 -6.47 -1.15 6.70
N PHE A 39 -5.74 -1.03 7.81
CA PHE A 39 -4.43 -1.67 7.96
C PHE A 39 -4.50 -3.21 7.90
N ILE A 40 -5.58 -3.83 8.39
CA ILE A 40 -5.78 -5.28 8.22
C ILE A 40 -5.96 -5.65 6.75
N GLN A 41 -6.72 -4.88 5.97
CA GLN A 41 -6.91 -5.16 4.54
C GLN A 41 -5.60 -4.98 3.77
N LEU A 42 -4.84 -3.91 4.02
CA LEU A 42 -3.50 -3.73 3.45
C LEU A 42 -2.59 -4.93 3.77
N ALA A 43 -2.55 -5.36 5.04
CA ALA A 43 -1.79 -6.55 5.43
C ALA A 43 -2.22 -7.83 4.69
N LEU A 44 -3.52 -8.01 4.41
CA LEU A 44 -4.00 -9.15 3.63
C LEU A 44 -3.60 -9.06 2.16
N ASP A 45 -3.58 -7.85 1.59
CA ASP A 45 -3.11 -7.62 0.22
C ASP A 45 -1.61 -7.93 0.11
N GLU A 46 -0.79 -7.56 1.11
CA GLU A 46 0.64 -7.93 1.14
C GLU A 46 0.89 -9.45 1.16
N ILE A 47 0.05 -10.20 1.88
CA ILE A 47 0.13 -11.67 1.86
C ILE A 47 -0.18 -12.20 0.45
N ASP A 48 -1.22 -11.67 -0.19
CA ASP A 48 -1.56 -12.05 -1.56
C ASP A 48 -0.38 -11.72 -2.51
N HIS A 49 0.29 -10.58 -2.35
CA HIS A 49 1.46 -10.20 -3.16
C HIS A 49 2.63 -11.17 -2.96
N MET A 50 2.95 -11.50 -1.70
CA MET A 50 3.98 -12.49 -1.36
C MET A 50 3.72 -13.84 -2.02
N GLU A 51 2.49 -14.35 -1.97
CA GLU A 51 2.11 -15.62 -2.61
C GLU A 51 2.28 -15.57 -4.13
N LEU A 52 1.95 -14.44 -4.77
CA LEU A 52 2.12 -14.28 -6.22
C LEU A 52 3.59 -14.25 -6.60
N ILE A 53 4.43 -13.59 -5.80
CA ILE A 53 5.89 -13.54 -5.99
C ILE A 53 6.49 -14.94 -5.82
N GLU A 54 6.10 -15.69 -4.78
CA GLU A 54 6.54 -17.07 -4.57
C GLU A 54 6.17 -17.97 -5.77
N LYS A 55 4.92 -17.90 -6.24
CA LYS A 55 4.47 -18.63 -7.44
C LYS A 55 5.29 -18.25 -8.68
N PHE A 56 5.60 -16.96 -8.86
CA PHE A 56 6.45 -16.50 -9.95
C PHE A 56 7.86 -17.09 -9.85
N ILE A 57 8.45 -17.11 -8.65
CA ILE A 57 9.76 -17.71 -8.40
C ILE A 57 9.73 -19.21 -8.73
N GLU A 58 8.74 -19.96 -8.26
CA GLU A 58 8.59 -21.40 -8.51
C GLU A 58 8.48 -21.72 -10.01
N GLN A 59 7.58 -21.03 -10.72
CA GLN A 59 7.42 -21.21 -12.17
C GLN A 59 8.73 -20.95 -12.93
N THR A 60 9.50 -19.96 -12.47
CA THR A 60 10.82 -19.64 -13.03
C THR A 60 11.81 -20.77 -12.83
N PHE A 61 11.87 -21.35 -11.62
CA PHE A 61 12.78 -22.45 -11.29
C PHE A 61 12.46 -23.73 -12.05
N GLU A 62 11.18 -24.03 -12.25
CA GLU A 62 10.72 -25.21 -12.98
C GLU A 62 10.89 -25.09 -14.50
N GLY A 63 11.35 -23.94 -15.01
CA GLY A 63 11.50 -23.67 -16.44
C GLY A 63 10.16 -23.67 -17.18
N LYS A 64 9.05 -23.51 -16.44
CA LYS A 64 7.71 -23.43 -17.03
C LYS A 64 7.56 -22.09 -17.74
N PRO A 65 6.81 -22.04 -18.86
CA PRO A 65 6.42 -20.76 -19.44
C PRO A 65 5.65 -19.96 -18.38
N TYR A 66 5.96 -18.68 -18.26
CA TYR A 66 5.26 -17.79 -17.36
C TYR A 66 3.79 -17.74 -17.75
N GLU A 67 2.93 -18.25 -16.88
CA GLU A 67 1.50 -18.03 -17.03
C GLU A 67 1.17 -16.62 -16.57
N ARG A 68 0.15 -16.01 -17.18
CA ARG A 68 -0.29 -14.69 -16.79
C ARG A 68 -0.93 -14.76 -15.40
N VAL A 69 -0.13 -14.47 -14.38
CA VAL A 69 -0.62 -14.37 -13.00
C VAL A 69 -1.47 -13.12 -12.89
N LYS A 70 -2.75 -13.30 -12.53
CA LYS A 70 -3.67 -12.21 -12.31
C LYS A 70 -3.42 -11.62 -10.93
N VAL A 71 -2.86 -10.42 -10.88
CA VAL A 71 -2.75 -9.66 -9.62
C VAL A 71 -4.16 -9.15 -9.25
N PRO A 72 -4.67 -9.49 -8.05
CA PRO A 72 -5.91 -8.91 -7.54
C PRO A 72 -5.82 -7.37 -7.51
N LYS A 73 -6.94 -6.67 -7.67
CA LYS A 73 -6.96 -5.19 -7.62
C LYS A 73 -6.84 -4.61 -6.18
N GLY A 74 -6.33 -5.39 -5.25
CA GLY A 74 -6.43 -5.13 -3.80
C GLY A 74 -7.83 -5.34 -3.24
N ARG A 75 -7.91 -5.78 -1.99
CA ARG A 75 -9.16 -5.90 -1.22
C ARG A 75 -9.63 -4.53 -0.79
N LEU A 76 -8.71 -3.59 -0.55
CA LEU A 76 -9.01 -2.28 0.00
C LEU A 76 -10.05 -1.49 -0.83
N SER A 77 -9.93 -1.54 -2.17
CA SER A 77 -10.85 -0.89 -3.11
C SER A 77 -12.31 -1.36 -3.00
N LYS A 78 -12.58 -2.52 -2.42
CA LYS A 78 -13.94 -3.04 -2.21
C LYS A 78 -14.53 -2.63 -0.86
N PHE A 79 -13.68 -2.34 0.12
CA PHE A 79 -14.09 -2.05 1.49
C PHE A 79 -14.20 -0.56 1.77
N MET A 80 -13.50 0.29 1.01
CA MET A 80 -13.61 1.75 1.09
C MET A 80 -14.37 2.27 -0.15
N PRO A 81 -15.71 2.35 -0.13
CA PRO A 81 -16.47 3.00 -1.19
C PRO A 81 -16.10 4.49 -1.28
N GLU A 82 -16.23 5.11 -2.46
CA GLU A 82 -15.91 6.53 -2.73
C GLU A 82 -16.70 7.55 -1.89
N THR A 83 -17.58 7.10 -1.00
CA THR A 83 -18.50 7.95 -0.26
C THR A 83 -18.48 7.66 1.23
N SER A 84 -18.08 8.71 1.94
CA SER A 84 -18.10 8.95 3.37
C SER A 84 -19.47 8.73 4.03
N ASP A 85 -19.85 7.48 4.28
CA ASP A 85 -20.98 7.12 5.16
C ASP A 85 -20.52 6.58 6.53
N ALA A 86 -19.30 6.97 6.95
CA ALA A 86 -18.72 6.59 8.24
C ALA A 86 -19.18 7.47 9.41
N SER A 87 -20.07 8.45 9.18
CA SER A 87 -20.50 9.45 10.16
C SER A 87 -21.46 8.95 11.26
N LEU A 88 -21.69 7.64 11.41
CA LEU A 88 -22.74 7.10 12.29
C LEU A 88 -22.29 6.29 13.51
N GLN A 89 -20.99 6.27 13.84
CA GLN A 89 -20.55 5.70 15.12
C GLN A 89 -19.72 6.74 15.88
N LYS A 90 -19.84 6.76 17.21
CA LYS A 90 -18.90 7.50 18.07
C LYS A 90 -17.53 6.82 17.91
N VAL A 91 -16.81 7.21 16.87
CA VAL A 91 -15.47 6.70 16.58
C VAL A 91 -14.51 7.40 17.54
N ASP A 92 -13.64 6.64 18.18
CA ASP A 92 -12.48 7.23 18.84
C ASP A 92 -11.75 8.10 17.82
N LYS A 93 -11.44 9.34 18.18
CA LYS A 93 -10.74 10.26 17.28
C LYS A 93 -9.33 9.72 17.01
N ALA A 94 -8.91 9.81 15.74
CA ALA A 94 -7.53 9.55 15.37
C ALA A 94 -6.59 10.47 16.18
N ASP A 95 -5.43 9.94 16.59
CA ASP A 95 -4.42 10.70 17.30
C ASP A 95 -3.15 10.93 16.44
N LEU A 96 -2.17 11.65 16.99
CA LEU A 96 -0.90 11.93 16.29
C LEU A 96 -0.15 10.65 15.90
N GLY A 97 -0.37 9.54 16.63
CA GLY A 97 0.19 8.23 16.29
C GLY A 97 -0.46 7.62 15.05
N ASP A 98 -1.75 7.83 14.85
CA ASP A 98 -2.45 7.43 13.62
C ASP A 98 -1.96 8.24 12.41
N GLU A 99 -1.77 9.57 12.54
CA GLU A 99 -1.22 10.39 11.45
C GLU A 99 0.20 9.94 11.05
N GLU A 100 1.06 9.67 12.03
CA GLU A 100 2.42 9.20 11.76
C GLU A 100 2.43 7.81 11.12
N ALA A 101 1.53 6.91 11.56
CA ALA A 101 1.37 5.59 10.95
C ALA A 101 1.00 5.70 9.45
N LEU A 102 0.10 6.62 9.10
CA LEU A 102 -0.30 6.85 7.70
C LEU A 102 0.85 7.44 6.87
N LYS A 103 1.64 8.36 7.42
CA LYS A 103 2.83 8.88 6.72
C LYS A 103 3.85 7.79 6.43
N ILE A 104 4.12 6.92 7.40
CA ILE A 104 5.03 5.79 7.22
C ILE A 104 4.47 4.83 6.16
N ALA A 105 3.17 4.57 6.17
CA ALA A 105 2.50 3.74 5.17
C ALA A 105 2.61 4.36 3.76
N LEU A 106 2.37 5.66 3.58
CA LEU A 106 2.55 6.35 2.30
C LEU A 106 3.96 6.23 1.74
N GLU A 107 4.97 6.42 2.59
CA GLU A 107 6.37 6.26 2.19
C GLU A 107 6.71 4.82 1.82
N HIS A 108 6.07 3.84 2.45
CA HIS A 108 6.21 2.43 2.09
C HIS A 108 5.61 2.16 0.70
N GLU A 109 4.35 2.52 0.49
CA GLU A 109 3.64 2.31 -0.79
C GLU A 109 4.31 3.01 -1.96
N LYS A 110 4.78 4.25 -1.74
CA LYS A 110 5.52 4.99 -2.76
C LYS A 110 6.80 4.27 -3.17
N LYS A 111 7.57 3.75 -2.20
CA LYS A 111 8.80 3.00 -2.48
C LYS A 111 8.51 1.68 -3.20
N ALA A 112 7.44 0.98 -2.82
CA ALA A 112 7.01 -0.25 -3.48
C ALA A 112 6.60 0.02 -4.93
N TYR A 113 5.76 1.05 -5.16
CA TYR A 113 5.40 1.52 -6.50
C TYR A 113 6.62 1.83 -7.37
N GLU A 114 7.53 2.69 -6.88
CA GLU A 114 8.73 3.10 -7.61
C GLU A 114 9.62 1.89 -7.91
N PHE A 115 9.80 0.99 -6.94
CA PHE A 115 10.54 -0.24 -7.11
C PHE A 115 9.95 -1.11 -8.22
N TYR A 116 8.65 -1.38 -8.20
CA TYR A 116 8.00 -2.21 -9.21
C TYR A 116 8.02 -1.58 -10.59
N LYS A 117 7.79 -0.27 -10.71
CA LYS A 117 7.94 0.47 -11.97
C LYS A 117 9.36 0.36 -12.52
N GLU A 118 10.37 0.48 -11.67
CA GLU A 118 11.77 0.34 -12.07
C GLU A 118 12.05 -1.09 -12.58
N LYS A 119 11.58 -2.14 -11.88
CA LYS A 119 11.80 -3.53 -12.30
C LYS A 119 11.08 -3.87 -13.59
N ALA A 120 9.85 -3.38 -13.77
CA ALA A 120 9.11 -3.50 -15.02
C ALA A 120 9.85 -2.89 -16.21
N ALA A 121 10.49 -1.72 -16.01
CA ALA A 121 11.24 -1.04 -17.08
C ALA A 121 12.53 -1.76 -17.47
N LYS A 122 13.15 -2.50 -16.54
CA LYS A 122 14.46 -3.15 -16.74
C LYS A 122 14.37 -4.61 -17.17
N THR A 123 13.21 -5.25 -17.03
CA THR A 123 13.07 -6.66 -17.40
C THR A 123 12.79 -6.82 -18.90
N PRO A 124 13.52 -7.71 -19.62
CA PRO A 124 13.24 -8.02 -21.01
C PRO A 124 12.10 -9.04 -21.19
N ASN A 125 11.64 -9.69 -20.13
CA ASN A 125 10.56 -10.68 -20.18
C ASN A 125 9.20 -9.97 -20.06
N SER A 126 8.33 -10.17 -21.05
CA SER A 126 7.02 -9.50 -21.14
C SER A 126 6.07 -9.86 -20.02
N GLU A 127 6.09 -11.11 -19.56
CA GLU A 127 5.18 -11.60 -18.52
C GLU A 127 5.58 -11.05 -17.15
N LEU A 128 6.87 -11.05 -16.83
CA LEU A 128 7.44 -10.46 -15.63
C LEU A 128 7.31 -8.94 -15.64
N LYS A 129 7.43 -8.30 -16.81
CA LYS A 129 7.12 -6.87 -16.97
C LYS A 129 5.68 -6.59 -16.58
N ALA A 130 4.73 -7.31 -17.17
CA ALA A 130 3.31 -7.14 -16.86
C ALA A 130 3.00 -7.43 -15.39
N PHE A 131 3.67 -8.42 -14.78
CA PHE A 131 3.53 -8.72 -13.36
C PHE A 131 3.93 -7.54 -12.47
N PHE A 132 5.12 -6.98 -12.69
CA PHE A 132 5.58 -5.82 -11.94
C PHE A 132 4.74 -4.56 -12.22
N GLU A 133 4.27 -4.35 -13.46
CA GLU A 133 3.36 -3.25 -13.78
C GLU A 133 2.04 -3.37 -13.00
N ASN A 134 1.49 -4.59 -12.90
CA ASN A 134 0.25 -4.82 -12.15
C ASN A 134 0.45 -4.59 -10.64
N LEU A 135 1.57 -5.04 -10.05
CA LEU A 135 1.87 -4.77 -8.63
C LEU A 135 2.01 -3.26 -8.39
N ALA A 136 2.75 -2.55 -9.24
CA ALA A 136 2.85 -1.09 -9.16
C ALA A 136 1.46 -0.42 -9.21
N GLU A 137 0.58 -0.87 -10.09
CA GLU A 137 -0.79 -0.34 -10.14
C GLU A 137 -1.62 -0.62 -8.87
N VAL A 138 -1.29 -1.66 -8.10
CA VAL A 138 -1.96 -1.94 -6.82
C VAL A 138 -1.39 -1.04 -5.73
N GLU A 139 -0.07 -0.92 -5.61
CA GLU A 139 0.55 -0.04 -4.60
C GLU A 139 0.21 1.43 -4.80
N GLN A 140 0.06 1.88 -6.04
CA GLN A 140 -0.44 3.23 -6.30
C GLN A 140 -1.85 3.43 -5.73
N LYS A 141 -2.73 2.41 -5.81
CA LYS A 141 -4.08 2.51 -5.25
C LYS A 141 -4.05 2.49 -3.73
N HIS A 142 -3.17 1.69 -3.12
CA HIS A 142 -2.95 1.73 -1.67
C HIS A 142 -2.50 3.12 -1.24
N TYR A 143 -1.51 3.70 -1.93
CA TYR A 143 -1.05 5.07 -1.70
C TYR A 143 -2.19 6.08 -1.76
N ASP A 144 -2.99 6.06 -2.83
CA ASP A 144 -4.09 7.01 -3.04
C ASP A 144 -5.13 6.92 -1.91
N ILE A 145 -5.46 5.70 -1.47
CA ILE A 145 -6.42 5.47 -0.37
C ILE A 145 -5.86 5.95 0.97
N ILE A 146 -4.60 5.65 1.28
CA ILE A 146 -3.95 6.10 2.52
C ILE A 146 -3.82 7.62 2.53
N GLN A 147 -3.55 8.25 1.38
CA GLN A 147 -3.45 9.70 1.25
C GLN A 147 -4.80 10.36 1.53
N ALA A 148 -5.88 9.81 1.00
CA ALA A 148 -7.24 10.28 1.28
C ALA A 148 -7.61 10.17 2.76
N GLU A 149 -7.20 9.10 3.44
CA GLU A 149 -7.42 8.93 4.89
C GLU A 149 -6.61 9.96 5.70
N LEU A 150 -5.34 10.20 5.32
CA LEU A 150 -4.50 11.21 5.96
C LEU A 150 -5.08 12.62 5.81
N ASP A 151 -5.58 12.95 4.62
CA ASP A 151 -6.23 14.24 4.36
C ASP A 151 -7.52 14.38 5.18
N THR A 152 -8.28 13.29 5.36
CA THR A 152 -9.49 13.27 6.18
C THR A 152 -9.18 13.56 7.65
N ILE A 153 -8.18 12.89 8.23
CA ILE A 153 -7.78 13.10 9.64
C ILE A 153 -7.28 14.53 9.88
N ARG A 154 -6.57 15.11 8.91
CA ARG A 154 -6.12 16.52 8.98
C ARG A 154 -7.25 17.52 8.87
N ASN A 155 -8.26 17.22 8.05
CA ASN A 155 -9.41 18.11 7.86
C ASN A 155 -10.43 18.03 9.00
N ASP A 156 -10.51 16.92 9.74
CA ASP A 156 -11.39 16.74 10.91
C ASP A 156 -10.84 17.39 12.21
N GLY A 157 -9.68 18.05 12.12
CA GLY A 157 -9.00 18.74 13.22
C GLY A 157 -8.21 19.97 12.77
N PHE A 158 -8.85 21.15 12.85
CA PHE A 158 -8.23 22.49 12.84
C PHE A 158 -7.47 22.90 11.56
N TRP A 159 -8.17 23.60 10.65
CA TRP A 159 -7.51 24.34 9.57
C TRP A 159 -8.05 25.74 9.31
N PHE A 160 -8.48 26.50 10.34
CA PHE A 160 -8.71 27.95 10.23
C PHE A 160 -8.60 28.68 11.59
N ASP A 161 -7.46 28.60 12.29
CA ASP A 161 -7.21 29.54 13.42
C ASP A 161 -5.78 30.10 13.46
N THR A 162 -4.95 29.86 12.44
CA THR A 162 -3.58 30.41 12.37
C THR A 162 -3.22 30.92 10.98
N ILE A 163 -4.15 31.66 10.36
CA ILE A 163 -3.78 32.68 9.37
C ILE A 163 -4.24 34.05 9.90
N GLU A 164 -3.71 34.47 11.06
CA GLU A 164 -3.55 35.90 11.32
C GLU A 164 -2.35 36.38 10.49
N PHE A 165 -2.61 36.82 9.25
CA PHE A 165 -1.72 37.79 8.64
C PHE A 165 -2.13 39.16 9.15
N SER A 166 -1.21 39.75 9.91
CA SER A 166 -1.18 41.18 10.22
C SER A 166 -1.48 41.99 8.97
N VAL A 167 -2.55 42.79 9.00
CA VAL A 167 -2.64 43.98 8.17
C VAL A 167 -2.63 45.15 9.12
N GLU A 168 -1.46 45.75 9.24
CA GLU A 168 -1.25 47.06 9.80
C GLU A 168 -2.24 48.06 9.17
N LEU A 169 -2.90 48.83 10.02
CA LEU A 169 -3.48 50.13 9.67
C LEU A 169 -2.89 51.18 10.59
#